data_AF-A0A445A0I8-F1
#
_entry.id   AF-A0A445A0I8-F1
#
_cell.length_a   1.000
_cell.length_b   1.000
_cell.length_c   1.000
_cell.angle_alpha   90.00
_cell.angle_beta   90.00
_cell.angle_gamma   90.00
#
_symmetry.space_group_name_H-M   'P 1'
#
loop_
_entity.id
_entity.type
_entity.pdbx_description
1 polymer ?
#
loop_
_entity_poly.entity_id
_entity_poly.type
_entity_poly.pdbx_seq_one_letter_code
_entity_poly.pdbx_strand_id
1 'polypeptide(L)'
;MREEEVASVAAKPSLTGLGSPSPLSCVPLLASGSPLCFCSWSDHWQRKLVLLFKSSFQAARGELVSRPPACMMRQVGRYMAVYRKLAEKYPSFRERSETTNLIVEISLQPWNAFRPDGVIIFSNILTPLPAFGVEFDVEDVRGLVIQSPIRSEKGLKALHPIDLEKLSFVGDSLKILRKEVGGDAVILGFVGAPWTIATYIVEGSMCYTAPHLLRTLLSHLAQAIADYVIFQVESGAHCIQIFDSWGGQLPPDMWERWSKPYIKELLLKPRESTQAELTHQLY
;
A
#
# COMPACT_ATOMS: atom_id res chain seq x y z
N MET A 1 3.45 28.24 9.57
CA MET A 1 4.54 28.12 10.55
C MET A 1 5.11 26.71 10.39
N ARG A 2 6.34 26.62 9.82
CA ARG A 2 7.29 25.49 9.64
C ARG A 2 6.87 24.21 8.86
N GLU A 3 7.79 23.77 8.00
CA GLU A 3 7.67 22.80 6.89
C GLU A 3 7.94 21.31 7.26
N GLU A 4 7.92 20.92 8.54
CA GLU A 4 8.45 19.61 8.98
C GLU A 4 7.42 18.53 9.37
N GLU A 5 6.11 18.75 9.21
CA GLU A 5 5.07 17.82 9.70
C GLU A 5 4.27 17.09 8.59
N VAL A 6 4.95 16.80 7.48
CA VAL A 6 4.34 16.30 6.22
C VAL A 6 4.26 14.77 6.14
N ALA A 7 4.62 14.03 7.20
CA ALA A 7 4.70 12.56 7.25
C ALA A 7 3.58 11.84 8.06
N SER A 8 2.46 12.48 8.40
CA SER A 8 1.65 12.04 9.55
C SER A 8 0.55 10.97 9.35
N VAL A 9 0.63 10.07 8.36
CA VAL A 9 -0.22 8.82 8.36
C VAL A 9 0.60 7.55 8.10
N ALA A 10 1.87 7.70 7.76
CA ALA A 10 2.92 6.73 8.03
C ALA A 10 4.10 7.55 8.53
N ALA A 11 4.06 7.91 9.83
CA ALA A 11 5.20 8.58 10.45
C ALA A 11 6.44 7.71 10.21
N LYS A 12 7.53 8.32 9.73
CA LYS A 12 8.86 7.70 9.90
C LYS A 12 9.00 7.45 11.41
N PRO A 13 9.32 6.23 11.87
CA PRO A 13 9.54 6.02 13.29
C PRO A 13 10.63 7.00 13.78
N SER A 14 10.26 7.88 14.72
CA SER A 14 11.17 8.81 15.36
C SER A 14 12.01 8.04 16.39
N LEU A 15 13.30 7.88 16.07
CA LEU A 15 14.28 7.26 16.95
C LEU A 15 14.94 8.34 17.80
N THR A 16 14.30 8.74 18.89
CA THR A 16 14.94 9.58 19.91
C THR A 16 14.72 8.99 21.30
N GLY A 17 15.72 8.24 21.79
CA GLY A 17 15.79 7.80 23.17
C GLY A 17 16.38 6.40 23.31
N LEU A 18 17.68 6.34 23.63
CA LEU A 18 18.49 5.17 24.02
C LEU A 18 19.02 4.30 22.86
N GLY A 19 20.29 4.55 22.49
CA GLY A 19 21.23 3.58 21.92
C GLY A 19 20.86 2.90 20.59
N SER A 20 21.40 3.43 19.49
CA SER A 20 21.48 2.87 18.13
C SER A 20 21.47 1.32 18.01
N PRO A 21 20.85 0.72 16.96
CA PRO A 21 21.03 1.14 15.57
C PRO A 21 19.74 1.45 14.77
N SER A 22 19.93 2.40 13.86
CA SER A 22 19.01 2.90 12.83
C SER A 22 18.54 1.83 11.82
N PRO A 23 17.45 2.11 11.05
CA PRO A 23 17.05 1.32 9.88
C PRO A 23 18.11 1.30 8.75
N LEU A 24 19.17 2.10 8.85
CA LEU A 24 20.38 2.04 8.01
C LEU A 24 21.27 0.81 8.26
N SER A 25 20.95 -0.07 9.20
CA SER A 25 21.78 -1.25 9.52
C SER A 25 21.77 -2.35 8.44
N CYS A 26 21.10 -2.13 7.30
CA CYS A 26 21.14 -3.02 6.14
C CYS A 26 22.24 -2.68 5.11
N VAL A 27 23.00 -1.59 5.28
CA VAL A 27 24.00 -1.17 4.30
C VAL A 27 25.39 -1.16 4.93
N PRO A 28 26.38 -1.92 4.40
CA PRO A 28 27.75 -1.80 4.86
C PRO A 28 28.29 -0.40 4.53
N LEU A 29 28.77 0.31 5.55
CA LEU A 29 29.59 1.51 5.37
C LEU A 29 30.95 1.13 4.77
N LEU A 30 31.13 1.37 3.47
CA LEU A 30 32.46 1.43 2.87
C LEU A 30 32.98 2.87 3.00
N ALA A 31 33.97 3.06 3.87
CA ALA A 31 34.62 4.33 4.09
C ALA A 31 35.90 4.49 3.24
N SER A 32 35.95 5.62 2.54
CA SER A 32 37.11 6.46 2.15
C SER A 32 38.05 6.05 1.00
N GLY A 33 38.20 6.99 0.05
CA GLY A 33 39.49 7.22 -0.64
C GLY A 33 39.44 7.65 -2.12
N SER A 34 39.48 8.97 -2.37
CA SER A 34 40.12 9.61 -3.55
C SER A 34 39.29 9.92 -4.83
N PRO A 35 39.69 10.97 -5.60
CA PRO A 35 38.77 12.00 -6.10
C PRO A 35 38.46 11.96 -7.61
N LEU A 36 37.38 12.64 -7.98
CA LEU A 36 37.07 13.22 -9.30
C LEU A 36 37.25 12.29 -10.51
N CYS A 37 36.15 11.63 -10.90
CA CYS A 37 35.89 11.40 -12.32
C CYS A 37 34.49 11.91 -12.65
N PHE A 38 34.45 13.04 -13.36
CA PHE A 38 33.27 13.64 -13.94
C PHE A 38 32.84 12.76 -15.12
N CYS A 39 32.08 11.70 -14.86
CA CYS A 39 31.33 10.99 -15.89
C CYS A 39 29.85 11.36 -15.75
N SER A 40 29.41 12.16 -16.71
CA SER A 40 28.03 12.46 -17.07
C SER A 40 27.05 11.33 -16.72
N TRP A 41 26.15 11.61 -15.77
CA TRP A 41 24.87 10.91 -15.61
C TRP A 41 23.78 11.88 -16.03
N SER A 42 23.58 11.97 -17.34
CA SER A 42 22.45 12.65 -17.96
C SER A 42 21.16 11.82 -17.79
N ASP A 43 20.11 12.50 -17.35
CA ASP A 43 18.71 12.32 -17.80
C ASP A 43 18.01 10.97 -17.58
N HIS A 44 17.77 10.56 -16.33
CA HIS A 44 16.72 9.56 -16.04
C HIS A 44 16.04 9.75 -14.67
N TRP A 45 15.40 10.90 -14.43
CA TRP A 45 14.49 11.06 -13.27
C TRP A 45 13.20 11.85 -13.57
N GLN A 46 12.77 11.88 -14.84
CA GLN A 46 11.43 12.37 -15.18
C GLN A 46 10.73 11.42 -16.15
N ARG A 47 9.48 11.05 -15.79
CA ARG A 47 8.43 10.35 -16.58
C ARG A 47 8.54 8.81 -16.49
N LYS A 48 7.47 8.02 -16.25
CA LYS A 48 6.03 8.19 -16.48
C LYS A 48 5.21 7.45 -15.41
N LEU A 49 4.25 8.16 -14.82
CA LEU A 49 3.11 7.62 -14.08
C LEU A 49 2.06 7.22 -15.12
N VAL A 50 1.54 5.99 -15.12
CA VAL A 50 0.42 5.60 -16.00
C VAL A 50 -0.65 4.93 -15.12
N LEU A 51 -1.82 5.56 -15.09
CA LEU A 51 -2.99 5.15 -14.32
C LEU A 51 -4.08 4.66 -15.30
N LEU A 52 -4.98 3.77 -14.87
CA LEU A 52 -5.81 2.93 -15.76
C LEU A 52 -7.32 2.89 -15.39
N PHE A 53 -8.24 2.83 -16.38
CA PHE A 53 -9.66 3.30 -16.45
C PHE A 53 -10.61 2.61 -17.47
N LYS A 54 -11.76 3.15 -17.93
CA LYS A 54 -12.74 2.38 -18.77
C LYS A 54 -12.25 2.12 -20.21
N SER A 55 -11.59 3.12 -20.80
CA SER A 55 -10.65 2.96 -21.91
C SER A 55 -9.35 2.30 -21.45
N SER A 56 -9.23 1.83 -20.22
CA SER A 56 -7.93 1.54 -19.65
C SER A 56 -7.83 0.34 -18.77
N PHE A 57 -8.88 -0.43 -18.66
CA PHE A 57 -8.80 -1.85 -18.82
C PHE A 57 -8.30 -2.15 -20.24
N GLN A 58 -8.80 -1.44 -21.26
CA GLN A 58 -8.29 -1.53 -22.63
C GLN A 58 -6.81 -1.12 -22.72
N ALA A 59 -6.46 0.11 -22.32
CA ALA A 59 -5.05 0.54 -22.24
C ALA A 59 -4.18 -0.33 -21.33
N ALA A 60 -4.68 -0.87 -20.20
CA ALA A 60 -3.91 -1.78 -19.34
C ALA A 60 -3.55 -3.06 -20.09
N ARG A 61 -4.47 -3.54 -20.93
CA ARG A 61 -4.28 -4.66 -21.86
C ARG A 61 -3.46 -4.28 -23.10
N GLY A 62 -3.01 -3.03 -23.21
CA GLY A 62 -2.29 -2.54 -24.39
C GLY A 62 -3.18 -2.32 -25.62
N GLU A 63 -4.50 -2.28 -25.45
CA GLU A 63 -5.44 -2.01 -26.53
C GLU A 63 -5.46 -0.51 -26.92
N LEU A 64 -5.87 -0.25 -28.16
CA LEU A 64 -5.96 1.11 -28.71
C LEU A 64 -7.12 1.89 -28.06
N VAL A 65 -6.84 3.14 -27.69
CA VAL A 65 -7.77 4.00 -26.95
C VAL A 65 -7.78 5.39 -27.57
N SER A 66 -8.93 6.07 -27.51
CA SER A 66 -9.12 7.39 -28.13
C SER A 66 -8.33 8.51 -27.44
N ARG A 67 -8.07 8.38 -26.14
CA ARG A 67 -7.19 9.28 -25.38
C ARG A 67 -6.50 8.54 -24.25
N PRO A 68 -5.30 8.99 -23.83
CA PRO A 68 -4.66 8.52 -22.61
C PRO A 68 -5.57 8.82 -21.43
N PRO A 69 -5.70 7.87 -20.49
CA PRO A 69 -6.65 8.03 -19.42
C PRO A 69 -5.92 8.46 -18.14
N ALA A 70 -6.59 9.22 -17.26
CA ALA A 70 -5.95 9.98 -16.18
C ALA A 70 -6.67 9.91 -14.83
N CYS A 71 -5.89 9.71 -13.78
CA CYS A 71 -6.24 9.96 -12.37
C CYS A 71 -4.96 10.39 -11.66
N MET A 72 -5.05 10.56 -10.34
CA MET A 72 -3.91 10.95 -9.54
C MET A 72 -3.81 10.05 -8.32
N MET A 73 -2.59 9.63 -8.00
CA MET A 73 -2.33 9.08 -6.67
C MET A 73 -2.59 10.16 -5.62
N ARG A 74 -3.11 9.75 -4.46
CA ARG A 74 -3.59 10.66 -3.41
C ARG A 74 -4.65 11.64 -3.94
N GLN A 75 -5.52 11.18 -4.85
CA GLN A 75 -6.67 11.93 -5.36
C GLN A 75 -7.58 12.45 -4.25
N VAL A 76 -7.63 11.77 -3.10
CA VAL A 76 -8.26 12.30 -1.89
C VAL A 76 -7.19 12.66 -0.88
N GLY A 77 -7.31 13.85 -0.29
CA GLY A 77 -6.42 14.24 0.78
C GLY A 77 -6.59 15.69 1.19
N ARG A 78 -5.66 16.15 2.03
CA ARG A 78 -5.69 17.46 2.70
C ARG A 78 -5.69 18.65 1.74
N TYR A 79 -5.43 18.46 0.44
CA TYR A 79 -5.57 19.53 -0.55
C TYR A 79 -7.04 19.94 -0.77
N MET A 80 -8.00 19.02 -0.62
CA MET A 80 -9.42 19.30 -0.78
C MET A 80 -10.02 19.89 0.49
N ALA A 81 -10.70 21.03 0.38
CA ALA A 81 -11.38 21.67 1.51
C ALA A 81 -12.49 20.78 2.10
N VAL A 82 -13.22 20.05 1.25
CA VAL A 82 -14.26 19.10 1.66
C VAL A 82 -13.70 17.94 2.50
N TYR A 83 -12.53 17.41 2.13
CA TYR A 83 -11.83 16.40 2.92
C TYR A 83 -11.40 16.93 4.29
N ARG A 84 -10.83 18.15 4.34
CA ARG A 84 -10.38 18.75 5.61
C ARG A 84 -11.53 18.92 6.59
N LYS A 85 -12.67 19.47 6.14
CA LYS A 85 -13.89 19.61 6.96
C LYS A 85 -14.41 18.26 7.47
N LEU A 86 -14.37 17.23 6.64
CA LEU A 86 -14.77 15.87 7.04
C LEU A 86 -13.80 15.31 8.09
N ALA A 87 -12.49 15.49 7.89
CA ALA A 87 -11.47 15.05 8.84
C ALA A 87 -11.52 15.80 10.19
N GLU A 88 -11.98 17.06 10.21
CA GLU A 88 -12.26 17.79 11.46
C GLU A 88 -13.44 17.17 12.22
N LYS A 89 -14.48 16.69 11.50
CA LYS A 89 -15.65 16.04 12.09
C LYS A 89 -15.35 14.61 12.56
N TYR A 90 -14.50 13.91 11.83
CA TYR A 90 -14.08 12.53 12.10
C TYR A 90 -12.55 12.46 12.22
N PRO A 91 -11.99 12.84 13.38
CA PRO A 91 -10.54 12.99 13.54
C PRO A 91 -9.79 11.67 13.33
N SER A 92 -10.36 10.56 13.83
CA SER A 92 -9.77 9.23 13.68
C SER A 92 -9.61 8.85 12.22
N PHE A 93 -8.38 8.55 11.81
CA PHE A 93 -8.12 8.04 10.48
C PHE A 93 -8.77 6.66 10.29
N ARG A 94 -8.68 5.78 11.31
CA ARG A 94 -9.29 4.44 11.28
C ARG A 94 -10.80 4.53 11.08
N GLU A 95 -11.48 5.41 11.82
CA GLU A 95 -12.92 5.64 11.65
C GLU A 95 -13.26 5.98 10.20
N ARG A 96 -12.51 6.88 9.57
CA ARG A 96 -12.72 7.28 8.17
C ARG A 96 -12.38 6.19 7.16
N SER A 97 -11.40 5.34 7.43
CA SER A 97 -10.96 4.25 6.55
C SER A 97 -11.65 2.90 6.78
N GLU A 98 -12.46 2.79 7.85
CA GLU A 98 -13.12 1.55 8.26
C GLU A 98 -14.65 1.70 8.39
N THR A 99 -15.19 2.90 8.18
CA THR A 99 -16.65 3.14 8.11
C THR A 99 -17.10 3.27 6.67
N THR A 100 -17.94 2.34 6.20
CA THR A 100 -18.41 2.25 4.80
C THR A 100 -18.90 3.59 4.23
N ASN A 101 -19.78 4.30 4.95
CA ASN A 101 -20.32 5.58 4.46
C ASN A 101 -19.22 6.65 4.28
N LEU A 102 -18.25 6.70 5.20
CA LEU A 102 -17.13 7.65 5.13
C LEU A 102 -16.17 7.27 4.00
N ILE A 103 -15.86 5.99 3.85
CA ILE A 103 -15.04 5.49 2.74
C ILE A 103 -15.64 5.90 1.39
N VAL A 104 -16.94 5.66 1.20
CA VAL A 104 -17.65 6.00 -0.03
C VAL A 104 -17.66 7.51 -0.25
N GLU A 105 -18.07 8.29 0.75
CA GLU A 105 -18.13 9.76 0.65
C GLU A 105 -16.76 10.33 0.27
N ILE A 106 -15.70 9.93 0.98
CA ILE A 106 -14.33 10.39 0.76
C ILE A 106 -13.83 10.00 -0.63
N SER A 107 -14.03 8.74 -1.04
CA SER A 107 -13.57 8.24 -2.34
C SER A 107 -14.22 8.97 -3.52
N LEU A 108 -15.48 9.39 -3.38
CA LEU A 108 -16.23 10.09 -4.43
C LEU A 108 -15.95 11.60 -4.50
N GLN A 109 -15.23 12.19 -3.54
CA GLN A 109 -14.90 13.63 -3.58
C GLN A 109 -14.18 14.05 -4.88
N PRO A 110 -13.06 13.42 -5.28
CA PRO A 110 -12.38 13.75 -6.54
C PRO A 110 -13.20 13.33 -7.76
N TRP A 111 -14.00 12.27 -7.66
CA TRP A 111 -14.93 11.86 -8.71
C TRP A 111 -15.91 12.98 -9.05
N ASN A 112 -16.55 13.54 -8.03
CA ASN A 112 -17.53 14.61 -8.18
C ASN A 112 -16.89 15.92 -8.67
N ALA A 113 -15.66 16.21 -8.27
CA ALA A 113 -14.96 17.45 -8.61
C ALA A 113 -14.33 17.44 -10.01
N PHE A 114 -13.72 16.33 -10.42
CA PHE A 114 -12.83 16.30 -11.58
C PHE A 114 -13.17 15.23 -12.60
N ARG A 115 -14.08 14.28 -12.28
CA ARG A 115 -14.40 13.12 -13.14
C ARG A 115 -13.13 12.44 -13.68
N PRO A 116 -12.15 12.08 -12.82
CA PRO A 116 -11.02 11.28 -13.25
C PRO A 116 -11.54 9.99 -13.84
N ASP A 117 -10.78 9.40 -14.73
CA ASP A 117 -11.22 8.19 -15.39
C ASP A 117 -11.35 7.00 -14.40
N GLY A 118 -10.87 7.16 -13.15
CA GLY A 118 -10.85 6.10 -12.14
C GLY A 118 -10.69 6.63 -10.75
N VAL A 119 -11.27 5.86 -9.85
CA VAL A 119 -11.51 6.19 -8.47
C VAL A 119 -10.88 5.10 -7.62
N ILE A 120 -9.85 5.45 -6.85
CA ILE A 120 -9.27 4.55 -5.87
C ILE A 120 -10.07 4.63 -4.57
N ILE A 121 -10.39 3.47 -3.99
CA ILE A 121 -11.01 3.37 -2.68
C ILE A 121 -10.16 4.09 -1.63
N PHE A 122 -10.79 4.82 -0.71
CA PHE A 122 -10.13 5.38 0.45
C PHE A 122 -9.94 4.29 1.52
N SER A 123 -8.71 3.88 1.75
CA SER A 123 -8.37 2.86 2.76
C SER A 123 -6.91 3.04 3.23
N ASN A 124 -6.35 2.07 3.94
CA ASN A 124 -4.94 2.00 4.32
C ASN A 124 -4.35 0.64 3.93
N ILE A 125 -3.07 0.60 3.55
CA ILE A 125 -2.37 -0.67 3.27
C ILE A 125 -2.32 -1.58 4.50
N LEU A 126 -2.48 -1.03 5.71
CA LEU A 126 -2.46 -1.74 6.98
C LEU A 126 -3.85 -2.18 7.46
N THR A 127 -4.93 -1.75 6.79
CA THR A 127 -6.30 -2.17 7.11
C THR A 127 -6.47 -3.69 7.29
N PRO A 128 -5.83 -4.59 6.51
CA PRO A 128 -5.98 -6.04 6.73
C PRO A 128 -5.23 -6.60 7.95
N LEU A 129 -4.34 -5.84 8.62
CA LEU A 129 -3.51 -6.37 9.72
C LEU A 129 -4.33 -7.07 10.85
N PRO A 130 -5.42 -6.45 11.38
CA PRO A 130 -6.21 -7.08 12.45
C PRO A 130 -6.96 -8.33 11.97
N ALA A 131 -7.19 -8.44 10.66
CA ALA A 131 -7.87 -9.60 10.07
C ALA A 131 -6.98 -10.86 10.04
N PHE A 132 -5.67 -10.74 10.27
CA PHE A 132 -4.76 -11.88 10.39
C PHE A 132 -3.95 -11.87 11.70
N GLY A 133 -4.36 -11.09 12.69
CA GLY A 133 -3.85 -11.17 14.06
C GLY A 133 -2.81 -10.12 14.45
N VAL A 134 -2.68 -9.03 13.69
CA VAL A 134 -1.80 -7.90 14.05
C VAL A 134 -2.61 -6.64 14.32
N GLU A 135 -2.73 -6.27 15.60
CA GLU A 135 -3.40 -5.03 15.99
C GLU A 135 -2.51 -3.80 15.77
N PHE A 136 -3.11 -2.74 15.22
CA PHE A 136 -2.47 -1.45 15.04
C PHE A 136 -3.40 -0.30 15.36
N ASP A 137 -2.81 0.85 15.68
CA ASP A 137 -3.53 2.11 15.81
C ASP A 137 -2.80 3.24 15.08
N VAL A 138 -3.52 4.32 14.80
CA VAL A 138 -2.99 5.54 14.20
C VAL A 138 -3.22 6.67 15.18
N GLU A 139 -2.17 7.03 15.91
CA GLU A 139 -2.20 8.13 16.87
C GLU A 139 -1.75 9.45 16.22
N ASP A 140 -2.34 10.57 16.63
CA ASP A 140 -2.07 11.89 16.03
C ASP A 140 -0.60 12.32 16.14
N VAL A 141 0.06 12.01 17.26
CA VAL A 141 1.44 12.45 17.55
C VAL A 141 2.48 11.39 17.17
N ARG A 142 2.22 10.12 17.50
CA ARG A 142 3.16 9.01 17.27
C ARG A 142 3.04 8.39 15.88
N GLY A 143 1.94 8.67 15.17
CA GLY A 143 1.63 8.04 13.90
C GLY A 143 1.22 6.58 14.10
N LEU A 144 1.72 5.71 13.24
CA LEU A 144 1.37 4.29 13.30
C LEU A 144 1.99 3.62 14.53
N VAL A 145 1.16 2.94 15.30
CA VAL A 145 1.58 2.13 16.45
C VAL A 145 1.18 0.67 16.21
N ILE A 146 2.17 -0.22 16.09
CA ILE A 146 1.94 -1.68 16.12
C ILE A 146 2.05 -2.15 17.56
N GLN A 147 0.97 -2.75 18.09
CA GLN A 147 0.92 -3.12 19.51
C GLN A 147 1.91 -4.23 19.88
N SER A 148 2.07 -5.21 18.99
CA SER A 148 2.93 -6.38 19.22
C SER A 148 3.81 -6.68 18.00
N PRO A 149 4.95 -5.97 17.83
CA PRO A 149 5.87 -6.24 16.73
C PRO A 149 6.42 -7.67 16.77
N ILE A 150 6.52 -8.30 15.61
CA ILE A 150 6.97 -9.68 15.43
C ILE A 150 8.50 -9.73 15.55
N ARG A 151 8.98 -10.49 16.53
CA ARG A 151 10.42 -10.66 16.84
C ARG A 151 10.86 -12.11 16.96
N SER A 152 9.93 -13.06 17.00
CA SER A 152 10.21 -14.45 17.31
C SER A 152 9.17 -15.39 16.69
N GLU A 153 9.45 -16.70 16.69
CA GLU A 153 8.50 -17.74 16.28
C GLU A 153 7.18 -17.67 17.05
N LYS A 154 7.21 -17.27 18.32
CA LYS A 154 5.98 -17.11 19.12
C LYS A 154 5.08 -16.02 18.53
N GLY A 155 5.68 -14.92 18.05
CA GLY A 155 4.95 -13.86 17.34
C GLY A 155 4.32 -14.35 16.05
N LEU A 156 5.05 -15.17 15.27
CA LEU A 156 4.50 -15.77 14.04
C LEU A 156 3.32 -16.70 14.30
N LYS A 157 3.34 -17.44 15.42
CA LYS A 157 2.24 -18.34 15.81
C LYS A 157 0.94 -17.62 16.16
N ALA A 158 0.97 -16.31 16.40
CA ALA A 158 -0.23 -15.51 16.62
C ALA A 158 -0.93 -15.15 15.30
N LEU A 159 -0.22 -15.25 14.17
CA LEU A 159 -0.81 -15.02 12.85
C LEU A 159 -1.75 -16.17 12.48
N HIS A 160 -2.85 -15.82 11.85
CA HIS A 160 -3.86 -16.77 11.39
C HIS A 160 -4.29 -16.43 9.96
N PRO A 161 -4.94 -17.36 9.23
CA PRO A 161 -5.52 -17.04 7.92
C PRO A 161 -6.39 -15.78 8.00
N ILE A 162 -6.37 -14.98 6.94
CA ILE A 162 -7.09 -13.70 6.93
C ILE A 162 -8.59 -13.93 7.04
N ASP A 163 -9.20 -13.27 8.02
CA ASP A 163 -10.63 -13.24 8.25
C ASP A 163 -11.26 -12.10 7.45
N LEU A 164 -11.77 -12.43 6.25
CA LEU A 164 -12.35 -11.45 5.33
C LEU A 164 -13.66 -10.84 5.85
N GLU A 165 -14.35 -11.47 6.80
CA GLU A 165 -15.59 -10.91 7.37
C GLU A 165 -15.30 -9.61 8.13
N LYS A 166 -14.15 -9.55 8.81
CA LYS A 166 -13.63 -8.32 9.45
C LYS A 166 -13.34 -7.19 8.44
N LEU A 167 -13.29 -7.48 7.15
CA LEU A 167 -13.03 -6.53 6.07
C LEU A 167 -14.26 -6.27 5.18
N SER A 168 -15.44 -6.71 5.63
CA SER A 168 -16.73 -6.53 4.93
C SER A 168 -17.00 -5.08 4.52
N PHE A 169 -16.64 -4.10 5.37
CA PHE A 169 -16.77 -2.67 5.06
C PHE A 169 -16.02 -2.24 3.79
N VAL A 170 -14.89 -2.88 3.47
CA VAL A 170 -14.16 -2.64 2.22
C VAL A 170 -14.95 -3.17 1.04
N GLY A 171 -15.46 -4.40 1.15
CA GLY A 171 -16.25 -5.04 0.10
C GLY A 171 -17.52 -4.27 -0.19
N ASP A 172 -18.25 -3.85 0.84
CA ASP A 172 -19.48 -3.07 0.68
C ASP A 172 -19.21 -1.68 0.11
N SER A 173 -18.11 -1.05 0.50
CA SER A 173 -17.68 0.22 -0.11
C SER A 173 -17.40 0.07 -1.59
N LEU A 174 -16.68 -0.99 -2.00
CA LEU A 174 -16.38 -1.25 -3.42
C LEU A 174 -17.65 -1.48 -4.25
N LYS A 175 -18.64 -2.21 -3.72
CA LYS A 175 -19.93 -2.42 -4.39
C LYS A 175 -20.67 -1.10 -4.60
N ILE A 176 -20.73 -0.25 -3.57
CA ILE A 176 -21.38 1.06 -3.66
C ILE A 176 -20.63 1.94 -4.66
N LEU A 177 -19.31 2.05 -4.53
CA LEU A 177 -18.49 2.86 -5.44
C LEU A 177 -18.67 2.44 -6.90
N ARG A 178 -18.68 1.14 -7.18
CA ARG A 178 -18.92 0.60 -8.53
C ARG A 178 -20.27 1.02 -9.09
N LYS A 179 -21.31 1.07 -8.26
CA LYS A 179 -22.64 1.55 -8.65
C LYS A 179 -22.64 3.06 -8.91
N GLU A 180 -22.00 3.84 -8.05
CA GLU A 180 -21.99 5.31 -8.10
C GLU A 180 -21.18 5.86 -9.28
N VAL A 181 -20.02 5.27 -9.59
CA VAL A 181 -19.25 5.66 -10.79
C VAL A 181 -19.85 5.06 -12.06
N GLY A 182 -20.67 4.01 -11.91
CA GLY A 182 -21.28 3.28 -12.99
C GLY A 182 -20.24 2.80 -13.99
N GLY A 183 -20.50 3.08 -15.27
CA GLY A 183 -19.55 2.79 -16.32
C GLY A 183 -18.51 3.90 -16.53
N ASP A 184 -18.64 5.08 -15.94
CA ASP A 184 -17.87 6.24 -16.43
C ASP A 184 -16.42 6.26 -15.93
N ALA A 185 -16.14 5.53 -14.87
CA ALA A 185 -14.81 5.35 -14.33
C ALA A 185 -14.57 3.93 -13.82
N VAL A 186 -13.31 3.53 -13.69
CA VAL A 186 -12.98 2.26 -13.00
C VAL A 186 -12.76 2.47 -11.52
N ILE A 187 -13.13 1.46 -10.76
CA ILE A 187 -12.79 1.36 -9.34
C ILE A 187 -11.46 0.65 -9.18
N LEU A 188 -10.51 1.33 -8.55
CA LEU A 188 -9.21 0.81 -8.17
C LEU A 188 -9.26 0.39 -6.70
N GLY A 189 -9.04 -0.90 -6.46
CA GLY A 189 -8.65 -1.40 -5.15
C GLY A 189 -7.14 -1.28 -4.97
N PHE A 190 -6.65 -1.51 -3.76
CA PHE A 190 -5.22 -1.56 -3.53
C PHE A 190 -4.84 -2.37 -2.30
N VAL A 191 -3.57 -2.77 -2.26
CA VAL A 191 -2.93 -3.48 -1.15
C VAL A 191 -1.49 -3.04 -0.98
N GLY A 192 -0.90 -3.25 0.21
CA GLY A 192 0.54 -3.15 0.37
C GLY A 192 1.25 -4.42 -0.10
N ALA A 193 2.48 -4.31 -0.60
CA ALA A 193 3.30 -5.48 -0.90
C ALA A 193 3.74 -6.20 0.39
N PRO A 194 3.97 -7.53 0.37
CA PRO A 194 4.38 -8.28 1.57
C PRO A 194 5.61 -7.68 2.27
N TRP A 195 6.64 -7.28 1.52
CA TRP A 195 7.81 -6.61 2.09
C TRP A 195 7.44 -5.31 2.80
N THR A 196 6.72 -4.43 2.12
CA THR A 196 6.26 -3.15 2.67
C THR A 196 5.44 -3.36 3.96
N ILE A 197 4.53 -4.32 4.00
CA ILE A 197 3.77 -4.64 5.21
C ILE A 197 4.68 -5.18 6.32
N ALA A 198 5.62 -6.08 5.99
CA ALA A 198 6.57 -6.62 6.95
C ALA A 198 7.38 -5.52 7.64
N THR A 199 7.81 -4.47 6.92
CA THR A 199 8.57 -3.35 7.51
C THR A 199 7.82 -2.59 8.60
N TYR A 200 6.48 -2.65 8.62
CA TYR A 200 5.69 -2.02 9.68
C TYR A 200 5.55 -2.91 10.91
N ILE A 201 5.39 -4.22 10.71
CA ILE A 201 5.05 -5.16 11.80
C ILE A 201 6.27 -5.81 12.43
N VAL A 202 7.44 -5.70 11.80
CA VAL A 202 8.73 -6.18 12.29
C VAL A 202 9.48 -5.08 13.01
N GLU A 203 10.19 -5.42 14.09
CA GLU A 203 11.21 -4.54 14.66
C GLU A 203 12.62 -5.06 14.34
N GLY A 204 13.51 -4.14 13.96
CA GLY A 204 14.92 -4.43 13.69
C GLY A 204 15.19 -5.11 12.34
N SER A 205 16.43 -5.52 12.14
CA SER A 205 16.95 -5.96 10.84
C SER A 205 16.82 -7.48 10.65
N MET A 206 15.57 -7.97 10.66
CA MET A 206 15.26 -9.41 10.64
C MET A 206 15.80 -10.14 9.40
N CYS A 207 16.05 -9.41 8.31
CA CYS A 207 16.71 -9.94 7.12
C CYS A 207 18.13 -10.48 7.38
N TYR A 208 18.83 -9.98 8.42
CA TYR A 208 20.14 -10.49 8.84
C TYR A 208 20.06 -11.36 10.08
N THR A 209 19.22 -10.98 11.05
CA THR A 209 19.21 -11.63 12.37
C THR A 209 18.38 -12.91 12.41
N ALA A 210 17.30 -12.97 11.61
CA ALA A 210 16.40 -14.13 11.58
C ALA A 210 15.75 -14.31 10.19
N PRO A 211 16.54 -14.55 9.13
CA PRO A 211 16.03 -14.64 7.76
C PRO A 211 14.98 -15.74 7.57
N HIS A 212 15.05 -16.83 8.33
CA HIS A 212 14.03 -17.89 8.29
C HIS A 212 12.66 -17.39 8.79
N LEU A 213 12.63 -16.61 9.88
CA LEU A 213 11.39 -16.02 10.39
C LEU A 213 10.80 -15.02 9.39
N LEU A 214 11.65 -14.19 8.80
CA LEU A 214 11.23 -13.22 7.80
C LEU A 214 10.64 -13.91 6.56
N ARG A 215 11.23 -15.02 6.09
CA ARG A 215 10.67 -15.79 4.96
C ARG A 215 9.27 -16.32 5.27
N THR A 216 9.09 -16.88 6.46
CA THR A 216 7.80 -17.40 6.92
C THR A 216 6.76 -16.28 7.01
N LEU A 217 7.15 -15.13 7.57
CA LEU A 217 6.28 -13.95 7.65
C LEU A 217 5.85 -13.48 6.26
N LEU A 218 6.81 -13.30 5.34
CA LEU A 218 6.54 -12.77 4.00
C LEU A 218 5.66 -13.72 3.18
N SER A 219 5.83 -15.04 3.32
CA SER A 219 4.94 -16.01 2.67
C SER A 219 3.53 -15.95 3.27
N HIS A 220 3.40 -15.88 4.60
CA HIS A 220 2.09 -15.69 5.24
C HIS A 220 1.39 -14.41 4.75
N LEU A 221 2.12 -13.29 4.71
CA LEU A 221 1.60 -12.01 4.19
C LEU A 221 1.21 -12.13 2.71
N ALA A 222 2.01 -12.77 1.87
CA ALA A 222 1.69 -12.98 0.46
C ALA A 222 0.37 -13.74 0.29
N GLN A 223 0.16 -14.79 1.08
CA GLN A 223 -1.10 -15.56 1.05
C GLN A 223 -2.30 -14.75 1.52
N ALA A 224 -2.19 -14.06 2.67
CA ALA A 224 -3.26 -13.24 3.22
C ALA A 224 -3.63 -12.07 2.30
N ILE A 225 -2.64 -11.40 1.72
CA ILE A 225 -2.86 -10.28 0.80
C ILE A 225 -3.46 -10.79 -0.53
N ALA A 226 -3.07 -11.98 -1.00
CA ALA A 226 -3.68 -12.57 -2.19
C ALA A 226 -5.17 -12.87 -1.99
N ASP A 227 -5.57 -13.39 -0.83
CA ASP A 227 -6.99 -13.60 -0.50
C ASP A 227 -7.74 -12.26 -0.42
N TYR A 228 -7.11 -11.24 0.15
CA TYR A 228 -7.69 -9.90 0.19
C TYR A 228 -7.83 -9.24 -1.19
N VAL A 229 -6.88 -9.48 -2.09
CA VAL A 229 -6.95 -9.06 -3.48
C VAL A 229 -8.14 -9.69 -4.19
N ILE A 230 -8.33 -11.01 -4.05
CA ILE A 230 -9.46 -11.75 -4.62
C ILE A 230 -10.78 -11.19 -4.06
N PHE A 231 -10.85 -10.98 -2.74
CA PHE A 231 -12.00 -10.40 -2.09
C PHE A 231 -12.37 -9.00 -2.63
N GLN A 232 -11.40 -8.11 -2.81
CA GLN A 232 -11.67 -6.76 -3.37
C GLN A 232 -12.18 -6.84 -4.81
N VAL A 233 -11.61 -7.75 -5.62
CA VAL A 233 -12.05 -8.01 -6.98
C VAL A 233 -13.49 -8.49 -7.02
N GLU A 234 -13.83 -9.50 -6.23
CA GLU A 234 -15.18 -10.07 -6.13
C GLU A 234 -16.19 -9.05 -5.62
N SER A 235 -15.73 -8.12 -4.79
CA SER A 235 -16.54 -7.02 -4.27
C SER A 235 -16.72 -5.84 -5.23
N GLY A 236 -16.00 -5.81 -6.35
CA GLY A 236 -16.24 -4.83 -7.42
C GLY A 236 -15.05 -4.01 -7.86
N ALA A 237 -13.85 -4.20 -7.30
CA ALA A 237 -12.64 -3.58 -7.86
C ALA A 237 -12.38 -4.09 -9.29
N HIS A 238 -12.07 -3.19 -10.21
CA HIS A 238 -11.73 -3.54 -11.60
C HIS A 238 -10.25 -3.88 -11.75
N CYS A 239 -9.40 -3.18 -10.98
CA CYS A 239 -7.96 -3.39 -10.92
C CYS A 239 -7.51 -3.21 -9.47
N ILE A 240 -6.45 -3.92 -9.09
CA ILE A 240 -5.79 -3.77 -7.80
C ILE A 240 -4.40 -3.21 -8.04
N GLN A 241 -4.06 -2.13 -7.34
CA GLN A 241 -2.72 -1.58 -7.27
C GLN A 241 -1.96 -2.17 -6.06
N ILE A 242 -0.75 -2.69 -6.29
CA ILE A 242 0.13 -3.18 -5.21
C ILE A 242 1.14 -2.07 -4.87
N PHE A 243 1.17 -1.63 -3.62
CA PHE A 243 2.10 -0.61 -3.13
C PHE A 243 3.32 -1.27 -2.47
N ASP A 244 4.44 -1.33 -3.19
CA ASP A 244 5.75 -1.70 -2.61
C ASP A 244 6.57 -0.47 -2.19
N SER A 245 5.97 0.38 -1.36
CA SER A 245 6.51 1.68 -0.96
C SER A 245 7.91 1.62 -0.34
N TRP A 246 8.24 0.54 0.38
CA TRP A 246 9.55 0.33 1.00
C TRP A 246 10.48 -0.58 0.18
N GLY A 247 10.00 -1.16 -0.92
CA GLY A 247 10.81 -1.99 -1.81
C GLY A 247 11.92 -1.20 -2.49
N GLY A 248 11.64 0.04 -2.91
CA GLY A 248 12.62 0.93 -3.54
C GLY A 248 13.77 1.38 -2.63
N GLN A 249 13.71 1.08 -1.32
CA GLN A 249 14.83 1.32 -0.39
C GLN A 249 15.81 0.14 -0.33
N LEU A 250 15.46 -1.00 -0.93
CA LEU A 250 16.33 -2.17 -0.96
C LEU A 250 17.34 -2.06 -2.12
N PRO A 251 18.60 -2.46 -1.90
CA PRO A 251 19.51 -2.79 -2.99
C PRO A 251 18.89 -3.86 -3.91
N PRO A 252 19.24 -3.89 -5.22
CA PRO A 252 18.61 -4.80 -6.18
C PRO A 252 18.61 -6.28 -5.76
N ASP A 253 19.73 -6.77 -5.21
CA ASP A 253 19.87 -8.16 -4.75
C ASP A 253 18.97 -8.48 -3.55
N MET A 254 18.76 -7.51 -2.67
CA MET A 254 17.87 -7.63 -1.52
C MET A 254 16.40 -7.55 -1.95
N TRP A 255 16.08 -6.71 -2.94
CA TRP A 255 14.72 -6.63 -3.49
C TRP A 255 14.32 -7.92 -4.21
N GLU A 256 15.23 -8.48 -5.02
CA GLU A 256 15.08 -9.80 -5.67
C GLU A 256 14.89 -10.94 -4.66
N ARG A 257 15.39 -10.78 -3.43
CA ARG A 257 15.30 -11.79 -2.37
C ARG A 257 14.07 -11.64 -1.48
N TRP A 258 13.74 -10.40 -1.11
CA TRP A 258 12.81 -10.12 0.00
C TRP A 258 11.50 -9.47 -0.40
N SER A 259 11.39 -8.88 -1.60
CA SER A 259 10.13 -8.31 -2.07
C SER A 259 9.60 -9.05 -3.29
N LYS A 260 10.36 -9.08 -4.40
CA LYS A 260 9.93 -9.63 -5.68
C LYS A 260 9.31 -11.04 -5.59
N PRO A 261 9.92 -12.02 -4.88
CA PRO A 261 9.39 -13.38 -4.87
C PRO A 261 7.99 -13.46 -4.26
N TYR A 262 7.73 -12.63 -3.24
CA TYR A 262 6.48 -12.63 -2.49
C TYR A 262 5.37 -11.86 -3.22
N ILE A 263 5.74 -10.84 -3.99
CA ILE A 263 4.77 -10.25 -4.92
C ILE A 263 4.41 -11.26 -6.02
N LYS A 264 5.38 -11.98 -6.57
CA LYS A 264 5.09 -13.07 -7.53
C LYS A 264 4.21 -14.16 -6.93
N GLU A 265 4.48 -14.60 -5.71
CA GLU A 265 3.65 -15.59 -4.99
C GLU A 265 2.20 -15.13 -4.88
N LEU A 266 1.99 -13.87 -4.45
CA LEU A 266 0.67 -13.24 -4.39
C LEU A 266 -0.04 -13.25 -5.75
N LEU A 267 0.66 -12.91 -6.83
CA LEU A 267 0.08 -12.86 -8.18
C LEU A 267 -0.29 -14.24 -8.73
N LEU A 268 0.43 -15.29 -8.33
CA LEU A 268 0.28 -16.66 -8.84
C LEU A 268 -0.78 -17.47 -8.09
N LYS A 269 -1.37 -16.95 -7.00
CA LYS A 269 -2.43 -17.64 -6.28
C LYS A 269 -3.62 -17.90 -7.22
N PRO A 270 -4.03 -19.18 -7.43
CA PRO A 270 -5.13 -19.50 -8.33
C PRO A 270 -6.42 -18.79 -7.90
N ARG A 271 -7.17 -18.30 -8.88
CA ARG A 271 -8.51 -17.77 -8.66
C ARG A 271 -9.50 -18.77 -9.23
N GLU A 272 -10.39 -19.30 -8.42
CA GLU A 272 -11.32 -20.33 -8.90
C GLU A 272 -12.41 -19.77 -9.84
N SER A 273 -12.55 -18.44 -10.03
CA SER A 273 -13.64 -17.95 -10.90
C SER A 273 -13.60 -16.50 -11.44
N THR A 274 -12.57 -15.67 -11.23
CA THR A 274 -12.69 -14.20 -11.47
C THR A 274 -11.80 -13.59 -12.56
N GLN A 275 -12.42 -12.92 -13.54
CA GLN A 275 -11.87 -12.13 -14.66
C GLN A 275 -11.16 -10.82 -14.27
N ALA A 276 -10.52 -10.70 -13.09
CA ALA A 276 -9.73 -9.50 -12.81
C ALA A 276 -8.25 -9.71 -13.07
N GLU A 277 -7.59 -8.70 -13.61
CA GLU A 277 -6.14 -8.74 -13.87
C GLU A 277 -5.42 -7.88 -12.83
N LEU A 278 -4.33 -8.42 -12.29
CA LEU A 278 -3.43 -7.67 -11.40
C LEU A 278 -2.42 -6.94 -12.27
N THR A 279 -2.51 -5.61 -12.32
CA THR A 279 -1.47 -4.82 -12.97
C THR A 279 -0.34 -4.59 -11.98
N HIS A 280 0.80 -5.24 -12.22
CA HIS A 280 2.00 -5.09 -11.43
C HIS A 280 2.95 -4.09 -12.10
N GLN A 281 3.14 -2.91 -11.50
CA GLN A 281 4.22 -2.00 -11.88
C GLN A 281 5.30 -2.07 -10.80
N LEU A 282 6.44 -2.66 -11.18
CA LEU A 282 7.68 -2.58 -10.44
C LEU A 282 8.44 -1.35 -10.90
N TYR A 283 8.92 -0.59 -9.92
CA TYR A 283 9.96 0.42 -10.09
C TYR A 283 11.32 -0.24 -9.88
#